data_AF-A0AA35RVJ3-F1
#
_entry.id   AF-A0AA35RVJ3-F1
#
_cell.length_a   1.000
_cell.length_b   1.000
_cell.length_c   1.000
_cell.angle_alpha   90.00
_cell.angle_beta   90.00
_cell.angle_gamma   90.00
#
_symmetry.space_group_name_H-M   'P 1'
#
loop_
_entity.id
_entity.type
_entity.pdbx_description
1 polymer ?
#
loop_
_entity_poly.entity_id
_entity_poly.type
_entity_poly.pdbx_seq_one_letter_code
_entity_poly.pdbx_strand_id
1 'polypeptide(L)'
;MKAMCLQAMAIVYGRCHEEIGPFNDTAFMVRKLEECENRTERDRLLQFIDKLLHNRHNVKLFLDTNGVRVLVDLVTLAHLHTQRAYVPLQTSSLEASPDQQRDTEKEWYYGNKDKERDGPYSFGEMKELWKESTIHQKTRCWAQGMEGWRPLEQIPQLKWQLMAQGMSLMNESDMATLILNIFIRMCEFYPSRDAENAIVRPLPRAKRLLSEPNALPHIVQLLLTFDPSLVERVTKLLNIILEDNPQLPRAFSTGVFFFILMYTGSNILPIAKFLKYTHMKQSFRPDEQQSSDIMQRSILGQLLPEAMVCFLENHGSVKFSETFLGEFDNPEAIWNGEMRRMMIEKIAAHIADFTPRLQSNTRATYQYCAMPVVRYKQLEDELFCNIYYLRHLCDTLRFPDWPIKKPVALLKDVLEEWKKEVDKKPPEMSVDQAYDALGLKTGVGGHEENVVRKAYFKLAQKYHPDKNPDGRVSHTPSQYIPIFSLFYSTIFSLAQIASLGISH
;
A
#
# COMPACT_ATOMS: atom_id res chain seq x y z
N MET A 1 17.45 10.31 -36.29
CA MET A 1 18.88 10.53 -35.99
C MET A 1 19.18 10.65 -34.50
N LYS A 2 18.72 11.68 -33.76
CA LYS A 2 19.01 11.84 -32.31
C LYS A 2 18.71 10.59 -31.46
N ALA A 3 17.52 10.00 -31.61
CA ALA A 3 17.14 8.77 -30.90
C ALA A 3 18.03 7.55 -31.23
N MET A 4 18.56 7.47 -32.46
CA MET A 4 19.50 6.41 -32.86
C MET A 4 20.88 6.62 -32.23
N CYS A 5 21.33 7.86 -32.10
CA CYS A 5 22.57 8.17 -31.39
C CYS A 5 22.47 7.78 -29.90
N LEU A 6 21.33 8.09 -29.25
CA LEU A 6 21.09 7.65 -27.86
C LEU A 6 21.11 6.12 -27.73
N GLN A 7 20.47 5.42 -28.68
CA GLN A 7 20.51 3.96 -28.70
C GLN A 7 21.93 3.42 -28.89
N ALA A 8 22.70 4.00 -29.82
CA ALA A 8 24.08 3.60 -30.05
C ALA A 8 24.94 3.84 -28.80
N MET A 9 24.80 5.00 -28.14
CA MET A 9 25.48 5.29 -26.88
C MET A 9 25.10 4.31 -25.78
N ALA A 10 23.82 3.94 -25.66
CA ALA A 10 23.38 2.92 -24.70
C ALA A 10 24.00 1.55 -24.98
N ILE A 11 24.10 1.13 -26.24
CA ILE A 11 24.72 -0.15 -26.61
C ILE A 11 26.23 -0.13 -26.33
N VAL A 12 26.92 0.92 -26.77
CA VAL A 12 28.39 1.05 -26.61
C VAL A 12 28.75 1.15 -25.13
N TYR A 13 28.13 2.07 -24.39
CA TYR A 13 28.40 2.23 -22.97
C TYR A 13 28.00 0.99 -22.18
N GLY A 14 26.85 0.39 -22.49
CA GLY A 14 26.40 -0.84 -21.82
C GLY A 14 27.35 -2.02 -21.96
N ARG A 15 28.16 -2.07 -23.02
CA ARG A 15 29.17 -3.12 -23.24
C ARG A 15 30.56 -2.76 -22.71
N CYS A 16 30.90 -1.47 -22.68
CA CYS A 16 32.26 -1.00 -22.48
C CYS A 16 32.39 -0.01 -21.30
N HIS A 17 31.45 0.04 -20.35
CA HIS A 17 31.46 1.05 -19.28
C HIS A 17 32.69 0.98 -18.35
N GLU A 18 33.34 -0.17 -18.23
CA GLU A 18 34.57 -0.33 -17.45
C GLU A 18 35.76 0.36 -18.12
N GLU A 19 35.89 0.19 -19.44
CA GLU A 19 36.94 0.82 -20.26
C GLU A 19 36.70 2.33 -20.44
N ILE A 20 35.45 2.73 -20.68
CA ILE A 20 35.06 4.14 -20.87
C ILE A 20 35.15 4.90 -19.55
N GLY A 21 34.83 4.25 -18.43
CA GLY A 21 34.82 4.88 -17.12
C GLY A 21 33.64 5.84 -16.91
N PRO A 22 33.78 6.85 -16.04
CA PRO A 22 32.70 7.77 -15.68
C PRO A 22 32.29 8.67 -16.85
N PHE A 23 31.00 8.95 -16.94
CA PHE A 23 30.40 9.86 -17.92
C PHE A 23 30.02 11.17 -17.24
N ASN A 24 30.92 12.17 -17.33
CA ASN A 24 30.78 13.44 -16.62
C ASN A 24 29.49 14.20 -16.97
N ASP A 25 28.95 14.02 -18.18
CA ASP A 25 27.71 14.65 -18.65
C ASP A 25 26.43 13.93 -18.18
N THR A 26 26.51 13.04 -17.19
CA THR A 26 25.34 12.36 -16.62
C THR A 26 24.28 13.37 -16.16
N ALA A 27 24.69 14.48 -15.54
CA ALA A 27 23.80 15.57 -15.13
C ALA A 27 23.05 16.22 -16.31
N PHE A 28 23.71 16.34 -17.47
CA PHE A 28 23.10 16.87 -18.68
C PHE A 28 22.07 15.88 -19.26
N MET A 29 22.34 14.57 -19.22
CA MET A 29 21.37 13.55 -19.65
C MET A 29 20.09 13.56 -18.79
N VAL A 30 20.22 13.76 -17.47
CA VAL A 30 19.06 13.89 -16.56
C VAL A 30 18.21 15.11 -16.92
N ARG A 31 18.84 16.27 -17.12
CA ARG A 31 18.14 17.50 -17.55
C ARG A 31 17.44 17.30 -18.90
N LYS A 32 18.09 16.61 -19.84
CA LYS A 32 17.47 16.29 -21.13
C LYS A 32 16.24 15.39 -20.98
N LEU A 33 16.27 14.41 -20.08
CA LEU A 33 15.11 13.59 -19.77
C LEU A 33 13.96 14.42 -19.19
N GLU A 34 14.26 15.36 -18.30
CA GLU A 34 13.25 16.25 -17.70
C GLU A 34 12.61 17.18 -18.75
N GLU A 35 13.41 17.74 -19.66
CA GLU A 35 12.97 18.68 -20.69
C GLU A 35 12.22 18.00 -21.85
N CYS A 36 12.59 16.78 -22.25
CA CYS A 36 12.10 16.18 -23.49
C CYS A 36 10.57 16.00 -23.56
N GLU A 37 10.01 16.16 -24.77
CA GLU A 37 8.57 16.09 -25.05
C GLU A 37 8.19 14.92 -25.98
N ASN A 38 9.19 14.20 -26.49
CA ASN A 38 8.98 13.09 -27.41
C ASN A 38 9.11 11.74 -26.67
N ARG A 39 8.11 10.86 -26.82
CA ARG A 39 8.07 9.55 -26.15
C ARG A 39 9.24 8.65 -26.55
N THR A 40 9.59 8.63 -27.83
CA THR A 40 10.74 7.84 -28.32
C THR A 40 12.05 8.35 -27.71
N GLU A 41 12.23 9.66 -27.61
CA GLU A 41 13.42 10.26 -27.00
C GLU A 41 13.50 9.97 -25.49
N ARG A 42 12.40 10.14 -24.76
CA ARG A 42 12.28 9.78 -23.34
C ARG A 42 12.74 8.35 -23.08
N ASP A 43 12.20 7.41 -23.85
CA ASP A 43 12.46 5.98 -23.68
C ASP A 43 13.93 5.64 -23.97
N ARG A 44 14.53 6.26 -24.99
CA ARG A 44 15.96 6.10 -25.30
C ARG A 44 16.87 6.75 -24.26
N LEU A 45 16.49 7.91 -23.73
CA LEU A 45 17.22 8.57 -22.63
C LEU A 45 17.18 7.71 -21.37
N LEU A 46 16.02 7.15 -21.01
CA LEU A 46 15.90 6.22 -19.88
C LEU A 46 16.77 4.98 -20.06
N GLN A 47 16.75 4.36 -21.26
CA GLN A 47 17.62 3.23 -21.58
C GLN A 47 19.11 3.60 -21.46
N PHE A 48 19.50 4.78 -21.92
CA PHE A 48 20.89 5.21 -21.80
C PHE A 48 21.29 5.50 -20.35
N ILE A 49 20.43 6.20 -19.58
CA ILE A 49 20.65 6.45 -18.15
C ILE A 49 20.77 5.13 -17.39
N ASP A 50 19.95 4.12 -17.68
CA ASP A 50 20.13 2.77 -17.12
C ASP A 50 21.57 2.27 -17.33
N LYS A 51 22.11 2.39 -18.55
CA LYS A 51 23.49 1.97 -18.84
C LYS A 51 24.54 2.83 -18.14
N LEU A 52 24.38 4.15 -18.12
CA LEU A 52 25.28 5.05 -17.39
C LEU A 52 25.40 4.67 -15.90
N LEU A 53 24.29 4.27 -15.28
CA LEU A 53 24.23 3.94 -13.87
C LEU A 53 24.78 2.54 -13.53
N HIS A 54 25.43 1.84 -14.47
CA HIS A 54 26.28 0.69 -14.14
C HIS A 54 27.64 1.12 -13.57
N ASN A 55 28.03 2.39 -13.75
CA ASN A 55 29.23 2.96 -13.12
C ASN A 55 28.85 3.72 -11.84
N ARG A 56 29.48 3.37 -10.71
CA ARG A 56 29.22 3.96 -9.38
C ARG A 56 29.43 5.48 -9.34
N HIS A 57 30.38 6.03 -10.11
CA HIS A 57 30.60 7.48 -10.15
C HIS A 57 29.42 8.22 -10.80
N ASN A 58 28.85 7.66 -11.86
CA ASN A 58 27.68 8.24 -12.54
C ASN A 58 26.45 8.22 -11.62
N VAL A 59 26.32 7.22 -10.75
CA VAL A 59 25.28 7.20 -9.72
C VAL A 59 25.39 8.42 -8.81
N LYS A 60 26.59 8.80 -8.40
CA LYS A 60 26.79 10.02 -7.59
C LYS A 60 26.33 11.27 -8.35
N LEU A 61 26.78 11.46 -9.60
CA LEU A 61 26.37 12.60 -10.45
C LEU A 61 24.85 12.65 -10.66
N PHE A 62 24.22 11.49 -10.85
CA PHE A 62 22.78 11.36 -11.00
C PHE A 62 22.02 11.77 -9.73
N LEU A 63 22.50 11.34 -8.56
CA LEU A 63 21.95 11.75 -7.26
C LEU A 63 22.13 13.25 -6.99
N ASP A 64 23.20 13.87 -7.52
CA ASP A 64 23.48 15.30 -7.40
C ASP A 64 22.55 16.17 -8.26
N THR A 65 21.95 15.61 -9.33
CA THR A 65 21.15 16.37 -10.31
C THR A 65 19.64 16.10 -10.18
N ASN A 66 19.14 15.78 -8.98
CA ASN A 66 17.74 15.44 -8.73
C ASN A 66 17.20 14.29 -9.59
N GLY A 67 18.06 13.39 -10.08
CA GLY A 67 17.66 12.29 -10.96
C GLY A 67 16.60 11.37 -10.34
N VAL A 68 16.65 11.17 -9.01
CA VAL A 68 15.63 10.40 -8.27
C VAL A 68 14.24 11.01 -8.45
N ARG A 69 14.10 12.33 -8.32
CA ARG A 69 12.82 13.03 -8.47
C ARG A 69 12.26 12.85 -9.88
N VAL A 70 13.09 13.04 -10.90
CA VAL A 70 12.70 12.87 -12.32
C VAL A 70 12.21 11.45 -12.59
N LEU A 71 12.88 10.43 -12.03
CA LEU A 71 12.45 9.05 -12.19
C LEU A 71 11.20 8.70 -11.38
N VAL A 72 11.02 9.23 -10.17
CA VAL A 72 9.79 9.06 -9.40
C VAL A 72 8.60 9.66 -10.14
N ASP A 73 8.78 10.85 -10.72
CA ASP A 73 7.76 11.52 -11.53
C ASP A 73 7.29 10.64 -12.69
N LEU A 74 8.22 9.98 -13.38
CA LEU A 74 7.92 9.04 -14.46
C LEU A 74 7.34 7.71 -13.97
N VAL A 75 7.81 7.16 -12.84
CA VAL A 75 7.35 5.85 -12.35
C VAL A 75 5.86 5.88 -12.00
N THR A 76 5.34 7.02 -11.56
CA THR A 76 3.91 7.18 -11.23
C THR A 76 2.98 6.96 -12.43
N LEU A 77 3.48 7.13 -13.66
CA LEU A 77 2.71 6.91 -14.88
C LEU A 77 2.29 5.44 -15.05
N ALA A 78 2.91 4.50 -14.33
CA ALA A 78 2.50 3.10 -14.28
C ALA A 78 1.01 2.94 -13.93
N HIS A 79 0.40 3.87 -13.19
CA HIS A 79 -1.02 3.82 -12.84
C HIS A 79 -1.95 4.04 -14.04
N LEU A 80 -1.46 4.63 -15.12
CA LEU A 80 -2.24 4.93 -16.33
C LEU A 80 -2.19 3.81 -17.38
N HIS A 81 -1.51 2.70 -17.10
CA HIS A 81 -1.43 1.59 -18.03
C HIS A 81 -2.80 0.93 -18.23
N THR A 82 -3.31 0.98 -19.46
CA THR A 82 -4.67 0.52 -19.82
C THR A 82 -4.78 -0.94 -20.24
N GLN A 83 -3.68 -1.60 -20.64
CA GLN A 83 -3.70 -2.97 -21.17
C GLN A 83 -3.55 -4.07 -20.08
N ARG A 84 -3.48 -3.69 -18.81
CA ARG A 84 -3.35 -4.68 -17.71
C ARG A 84 -4.68 -5.39 -17.47
N ALA A 85 -4.61 -6.69 -17.21
CA ALA A 85 -5.73 -7.45 -16.68
C ALA A 85 -6.11 -6.91 -15.29
N TYR A 86 -7.36 -6.48 -15.12
CA TYR A 86 -7.88 -6.00 -13.85
C TYR A 86 -8.26 -7.20 -12.97
N VAL A 87 -7.85 -7.18 -11.70
CA VAL A 87 -8.35 -8.11 -10.69
C VAL A 87 -9.59 -7.48 -10.06
N PRO A 88 -10.80 -8.02 -10.28
CA PRO A 88 -11.99 -7.51 -9.63
C PRO A 88 -11.87 -7.73 -8.12
N LEU A 89 -11.76 -6.64 -7.36
CA LEU A 89 -11.69 -6.68 -5.89
C LEU A 89 -13.09 -6.66 -5.25
N GLN A 90 -14.15 -6.51 -6.04
CA GLN A 90 -15.55 -6.52 -5.59
C GLN A 90 -16.36 -7.46 -6.50
N THR A 91 -16.99 -8.48 -5.90
CA THR A 91 -17.92 -9.41 -6.58
C THR A 91 -19.39 -8.99 -6.43
N SER A 92 -19.66 -7.83 -5.83
CA SER A 92 -21.02 -7.33 -5.60
C SER A 92 -21.14 -5.91 -6.13
N SER A 93 -21.63 -5.79 -7.37
CA SER A 93 -22.69 -4.87 -7.79
C SER A 93 -22.73 -4.81 -9.31
N LEU A 94 -23.87 -5.22 -9.86
CA LEU A 94 -24.31 -4.91 -11.21
C LEU A 94 -24.39 -3.38 -11.34
N GLU A 95 -23.37 -2.70 -11.88
CA GLU A 95 -23.48 -1.39 -12.54
C GLU A 95 -22.10 -0.87 -13.00
N ALA A 96 -22.05 -0.48 -14.29
CA ALA A 96 -20.95 0.15 -15.03
C ALA A 96 -19.69 -0.69 -15.32
N SER A 97 -19.35 -0.78 -16.61
CA SER A 97 -18.10 -1.40 -17.08
C SER A 97 -16.87 -0.74 -16.43
N PRO A 98 -15.85 -1.50 -15.99
CA PRO A 98 -14.67 -0.98 -15.29
C PRO A 98 -13.80 -0.01 -16.12
N ASP A 99 -14.10 0.21 -17.40
CA ASP A 99 -13.51 1.28 -18.22
C ASP A 99 -14.16 2.66 -17.99
N GLN A 100 -15.43 2.73 -17.57
CA GLN A 100 -16.18 3.99 -17.48
C GLN A 100 -15.93 4.80 -16.20
N GLN A 101 -15.37 4.20 -15.14
CA GLN A 101 -15.15 4.89 -13.86
C GLN A 101 -13.72 5.40 -13.63
N ARG A 102 -12.73 5.00 -14.46
CA ARG A 102 -11.29 5.16 -14.14
C ARG A 102 -10.80 6.59 -13.94
N ASP A 103 -11.43 7.56 -14.59
CA ASP A 103 -10.96 8.95 -14.61
C ASP A 103 -12.06 9.94 -14.17
N THR A 104 -13.04 9.51 -13.36
CA THR A 104 -14.20 10.36 -13.00
C THR A 104 -13.93 11.29 -11.81
N GLU A 105 -13.01 10.93 -10.93
CA GLU A 105 -12.69 11.74 -9.75
C GLU A 105 -12.10 13.09 -10.13
N LYS A 106 -12.65 14.15 -9.53
CA LYS A 106 -12.29 15.53 -9.86
C LYS A 106 -11.15 16.01 -8.95
N GLU A 107 -9.91 15.88 -9.42
CA GLU A 107 -8.69 16.22 -8.67
C GLU A 107 -7.98 17.49 -9.18
N TRP A 108 -8.21 17.89 -10.43
CA TRP A 108 -7.41 18.89 -11.13
C TRP A 108 -8.02 20.28 -11.10
N TYR A 109 -7.17 21.28 -10.93
CA TYR A 109 -7.52 22.69 -11.04
C TYR A 109 -6.56 23.35 -12.03
N TYR A 110 -7.04 24.36 -12.76
CA TYR A 110 -6.19 25.20 -13.61
C TYR A 110 -6.43 26.68 -13.31
N GLY A 111 -5.42 27.51 -13.60
CA GLY A 111 -5.53 28.96 -13.49
C GLY A 111 -6.16 29.54 -14.75
N ASN A 112 -7.32 30.20 -14.59
CA ASN A 112 -8.03 30.83 -15.71
C ASN A 112 -7.33 32.14 -16.17
N LYS A 113 -7.93 32.83 -17.15
CA LYS A 113 -7.39 34.09 -17.71
C LYS A 113 -7.24 35.20 -16.66
N ASP A 114 -8.09 35.20 -15.64
CA ASP A 114 -8.09 36.16 -14.53
C ASP A 114 -7.18 35.73 -13.36
N LYS A 115 -6.42 34.64 -13.55
CA LYS A 115 -5.57 33.97 -12.52
C LYS A 115 -6.36 33.46 -11.31
N GLU A 116 -7.67 33.27 -11.47
CA GLU A 116 -8.50 32.60 -10.50
C GLU A 116 -8.41 31.08 -10.68
N ARG A 117 -8.68 30.37 -9.58
CA ARG A 117 -8.69 28.90 -9.55
C ARG A 117 -10.00 28.41 -10.15
N ASP A 118 -9.90 27.63 -11.23
CA ASP A 118 -11.04 26.96 -11.85
C ASP A 118 -10.96 25.44 -11.63
N GLY A 119 -12.11 24.79 -11.37
CA GLY A 119 -12.23 23.37 -11.02
C GLY A 119 -12.92 23.08 -9.67
N PRO A 120 -12.96 21.81 -9.21
CA PRO A 120 -12.16 20.69 -9.69
C PRO A 120 -12.67 20.06 -10.99
N TYR A 121 -11.75 19.50 -11.76
CA TYR A 121 -11.98 18.73 -12.99
C TYR A 121 -11.41 17.33 -12.86
N SER A 122 -12.04 16.39 -13.55
CA SER A 122 -11.53 15.04 -13.72
C SER A 122 -10.40 15.01 -14.76
N PHE A 123 -9.62 13.93 -14.78
CA PHE A 123 -8.57 13.80 -15.79
C PHE A 123 -9.15 13.68 -17.22
N GLY A 124 -10.34 13.11 -17.36
CA GLY A 124 -11.10 13.11 -18.61
C GLY A 124 -11.46 14.53 -19.08
N GLU A 125 -12.03 15.34 -18.18
CA GLU A 125 -12.40 16.74 -18.46
C GLU A 125 -11.16 17.57 -18.83
N MET A 126 -10.01 17.34 -18.17
CA MET A 126 -8.74 18.00 -18.53
C MET A 126 -8.27 17.67 -19.96
N LYS A 127 -8.53 16.45 -20.47
CA LYS A 127 -8.25 16.09 -21.87
C LYS A 127 -9.13 16.85 -22.84
N GLU A 128 -10.38 17.10 -22.49
CA GLU A 128 -11.33 17.88 -23.30
C GLU A 128 -10.94 19.35 -23.35
N LEU A 129 -10.65 19.96 -22.19
CA LEU A 129 -10.16 21.34 -22.12
C LEU A 129 -8.89 21.59 -22.95
N TRP A 130 -8.03 20.58 -23.07
CA TRP A 130 -6.85 20.64 -23.94
C TRP A 130 -7.24 20.62 -25.43
N LYS A 131 -8.18 19.77 -25.83
CA LYS A 131 -8.69 19.71 -27.22
C LYS A 131 -9.38 21.02 -27.62
N GLU A 132 -10.10 21.63 -26.69
CA GLU A 132 -10.76 22.93 -26.87
C GLU A 132 -9.79 24.12 -26.83
N SER A 133 -8.50 23.87 -26.56
CA SER A 133 -7.46 24.91 -26.40
C SER A 133 -7.74 25.90 -25.25
N THR A 134 -8.57 25.52 -24.27
CA THR A 134 -8.81 26.29 -23.04
C THR A 134 -7.57 26.27 -22.13
N ILE A 135 -6.91 25.12 -22.07
CA ILE A 135 -5.62 24.95 -21.39
C ILE A 135 -4.49 24.72 -22.41
N HIS A 136 -3.30 25.25 -22.11
CA HIS A 136 -2.12 25.17 -22.96
C HIS A 136 -0.86 24.85 -22.11
N GLN A 137 0.29 24.64 -22.75
CA GLN A 137 1.54 24.18 -22.10
C GLN A 137 1.95 24.99 -20.85
N LYS A 138 1.78 26.32 -20.92
CA LYS A 138 2.11 27.25 -19.83
C LYS A 138 1.00 27.45 -18.79
N THR A 139 -0.18 26.84 -18.99
CA THR A 139 -1.28 26.97 -18.04
C THR A 139 -0.85 26.36 -16.72
N ARG A 140 -1.06 27.10 -15.63
CA ARG A 140 -0.73 26.60 -14.29
C ARG A 140 -1.82 25.65 -13.85
N CYS A 141 -1.46 24.43 -13.51
CA CYS A 141 -2.35 23.43 -12.96
C CYS A 141 -1.91 23.03 -11.55
N TRP A 142 -2.86 22.54 -10.76
CA TRP A 142 -2.63 22.04 -9.42
C TRP A 142 -3.62 20.92 -9.08
N ALA A 143 -3.17 19.98 -8.26
CA ALA A 143 -3.99 18.93 -7.68
C ALA A 143 -3.52 18.67 -6.25
N GLN A 144 -4.38 18.04 -5.44
CA GLN A 144 -4.02 17.70 -4.06
C GLN A 144 -2.80 16.76 -4.04
N GLY A 145 -1.84 17.03 -3.16
CA GLY A 145 -0.57 16.29 -3.06
C GLY A 145 0.58 16.90 -3.87
N MET A 146 0.32 17.92 -4.70
CA MET A 146 1.38 18.72 -5.33
C MET A 146 1.90 19.80 -4.37
N GLU A 147 3.20 20.09 -4.42
CA GLU A 147 3.86 21.15 -3.64
C GLU A 147 3.32 22.57 -3.94
N GLY A 148 2.73 22.76 -5.12
CA GLY A 148 2.19 24.03 -5.55
C GLY A 148 1.77 24.01 -7.02
N TRP A 149 1.21 25.14 -7.47
CA TRP A 149 0.83 25.34 -8.87
C TRP A 149 2.04 25.23 -9.78
N ARG A 150 1.96 24.37 -10.80
CA ARG A 150 3.02 24.18 -11.80
C ARG A 150 2.48 24.32 -13.22
N PRO A 151 3.29 24.81 -14.18
CA PRO A 151 2.93 24.76 -15.60
C PRO A 151 2.62 23.32 -16.03
N LEU A 152 1.63 23.16 -16.92
CA LEU A 152 1.20 21.86 -17.46
C LEU A 152 2.37 21.03 -18.00
N GLU A 153 3.31 21.68 -18.70
CA GLU A 153 4.53 21.05 -19.25
C GLU A 153 5.48 20.46 -18.19
N GLN A 154 5.39 20.91 -16.95
CA GLN A 154 6.20 20.43 -15.82
C GLN A 154 5.50 19.36 -14.99
N ILE A 155 4.24 19.03 -15.30
CA ILE A 155 3.46 18.02 -14.60
C ILE A 155 3.53 16.72 -15.41
N PRO A 156 4.21 15.66 -14.92
CA PRO A 156 4.50 14.46 -15.72
C PRO A 156 3.25 13.83 -16.35
N GLN A 157 2.19 13.63 -15.57
CA GLN A 157 0.94 13.05 -16.06
C GLN A 157 0.36 13.87 -17.22
N LEU A 158 0.22 15.19 -17.06
CA LEU A 158 -0.36 16.06 -18.10
C LEU A 158 0.57 16.19 -19.31
N LYS A 159 1.88 16.36 -19.09
CA LYS A 159 2.90 16.42 -20.14
C LYS A 159 2.84 15.19 -21.05
N TRP A 160 2.92 14.00 -20.46
CA TRP A 160 3.04 12.75 -21.23
C TRP A 160 1.73 12.26 -21.84
N GLN A 161 0.58 12.73 -21.34
CA GLN A 161 -0.74 12.34 -21.83
C GLN A 161 -1.35 13.34 -22.80
N LEU A 162 -1.14 14.65 -22.61
CA LEU A 162 -1.75 15.70 -23.43
C LEU A 162 -0.80 16.26 -24.50
N MET A 163 0.46 16.48 -24.12
CA MET A 163 1.42 17.21 -24.96
C MET A 163 2.32 16.31 -25.80
N ALA A 164 2.73 15.18 -25.21
CA ALA A 164 3.84 14.42 -25.74
C ALA A 164 3.56 13.82 -27.12
N GLN A 165 4.58 13.85 -27.96
CA GLN A 165 4.52 13.40 -29.35
C GLN A 165 5.36 12.13 -29.56
N GLY A 166 5.18 11.48 -30.71
CA GLY A 166 5.93 10.28 -31.09
C GLY A 166 5.39 8.98 -30.48
N MET A 167 5.89 7.86 -31.01
CA MET A 167 5.54 6.52 -30.54
C MET A 167 6.41 6.13 -29.34
N SER A 168 5.75 5.61 -28.30
CA SER A 168 6.42 4.98 -27.16
C SER A 168 7.10 3.69 -27.62
N LEU A 169 8.32 3.45 -27.17
CA LEU A 169 9.05 2.18 -27.36
C LEU A 169 8.76 1.19 -26.23
N MET A 170 8.32 1.69 -25.07
CA MET A 170 7.90 0.91 -23.91
C MET A 170 6.53 1.39 -23.42
N ASN A 171 5.71 0.48 -22.89
CA ASN A 171 4.51 0.86 -22.16
C ASN A 171 4.87 1.39 -20.76
N GLU A 172 3.88 1.86 -20.01
CA GLU A 172 4.07 2.46 -18.68
C GLU A 172 4.58 1.44 -17.65
N SER A 173 4.18 0.15 -17.73
CA SER A 173 4.69 -0.91 -16.86
C SER A 173 6.17 -1.22 -17.14
N ASP A 174 6.57 -1.32 -18.41
CA ASP A 174 7.95 -1.59 -18.80
C ASP A 174 8.87 -0.43 -18.43
N MET A 175 8.39 0.81 -18.60
CA MET A 175 9.09 2.01 -18.15
C MET A 175 9.28 2.02 -16.63
N ALA A 176 8.23 1.74 -15.87
CA ALA A 176 8.33 1.66 -14.42
C ALA A 176 9.24 0.51 -13.96
N THR A 177 9.22 -0.62 -14.66
CA THR A 177 10.12 -1.75 -14.44
C THR A 177 11.58 -1.34 -14.61
N LEU A 178 11.91 -0.62 -15.70
CA LEU A 178 13.26 -0.10 -15.94
C LEU A 178 13.70 0.87 -14.83
N ILE A 179 12.80 1.78 -14.42
CA ILE A 179 13.07 2.76 -13.36
C ILE A 179 13.30 2.07 -12.00
N LEU A 180 12.48 1.09 -11.64
CA LEU A 180 12.65 0.33 -10.40
C LEU A 180 13.98 -0.44 -10.40
N ASN A 181 14.39 -1.02 -11.54
CA ASN A 181 15.71 -1.65 -11.67
C ASN A 181 16.85 -0.65 -11.46
N ILE A 182 16.72 0.58 -11.98
CA ILE A 182 17.66 1.67 -11.73
C ILE A 182 17.76 1.96 -10.23
N PHE A 183 16.62 2.15 -9.54
CA PHE A 183 16.61 2.41 -8.09
C PHE A 183 17.23 1.27 -7.29
N ILE A 184 16.92 0.02 -7.62
CA ILE A 184 17.50 -1.17 -6.99
C ILE A 184 19.03 -1.14 -7.13
N ARG A 185 19.54 -0.97 -8.36
CA ARG A 185 20.99 -0.92 -8.63
C ARG A 185 21.68 0.20 -7.86
N MET A 186 21.08 1.38 -7.84
CA MET A 186 21.60 2.53 -7.09
C MET A 186 21.71 2.22 -5.59
N CYS A 187 20.73 1.53 -5.01
CA CYS A 187 20.77 1.12 -3.62
C CYS A 187 21.78 -0.01 -3.35
N GLU A 188 21.94 -0.96 -4.28
CA GLU A 188 22.91 -2.06 -4.18
C GLU A 188 24.38 -1.56 -4.20
N PHE A 189 24.68 -0.47 -4.91
CA PHE A 189 26.03 0.16 -4.88
C PHE A 189 26.42 0.80 -3.53
N TYR A 190 25.45 1.07 -2.67
CA TYR A 190 25.65 1.70 -1.38
C TYR A 190 24.82 0.96 -0.31
N PRO A 191 25.30 -0.21 0.16
CA PRO A 191 24.60 -1.03 1.15
C PRO A 191 24.43 -0.29 2.49
N SER A 192 23.45 -0.70 3.30
CA SER A 192 23.23 -0.14 4.65
C SER A 192 24.26 -0.65 5.67
N ARG A 193 25.03 -1.68 5.31
CA ARG A 193 26.03 -2.33 6.15
C ARG A 193 27.36 -2.41 5.41
N ASP A 194 28.45 -2.31 6.14
CA ASP A 194 29.80 -2.48 5.60
C ASP A 194 30.25 -3.95 5.55
N ALA A 195 31.51 -4.18 5.18
CA ALA A 195 32.10 -5.52 5.07
C ALA A 195 32.16 -6.27 6.42
N GLU A 196 32.13 -5.55 7.55
CA GLU A 196 32.12 -6.10 8.91
C GLU A 196 30.69 -6.25 9.46
N ASN A 197 29.68 -6.06 8.60
CA ASN A 197 28.25 -6.10 8.94
C ASN A 197 27.80 -4.99 9.91
N ALA A 198 28.61 -3.92 10.08
CA ALA A 198 28.27 -2.77 10.90
C ALA A 198 27.34 -1.81 10.14
N ILE A 199 26.43 -1.16 10.85
CA ILE A 199 25.43 -0.26 10.26
C ILE A 199 26.09 1.05 9.82
N VAL A 200 25.97 1.39 8.54
CA VAL A 200 26.51 2.62 7.96
C VAL A 200 25.63 3.82 8.35
N ARG A 201 26.24 4.84 8.99
CA ARG A 201 25.58 6.10 9.36
C ARG A 201 26.41 7.29 8.84
N PRO A 202 25.79 8.32 8.22
CA PRO A 202 24.36 8.42 7.88
C PRO A 202 23.94 7.39 6.82
N LEU A 203 22.64 7.07 6.77
CA LEU A 203 22.09 6.14 5.77
C LEU A 203 22.52 6.58 4.35
N PRO A 204 22.88 5.65 3.45
CA PRO A 204 23.27 5.98 2.07
C PRO A 204 22.31 6.95 1.39
N ARG A 205 22.85 7.93 0.67
CA ARG A 205 22.07 9.04 0.10
C ARG A 205 20.94 8.56 -0.83
N ALA A 206 21.17 7.54 -1.65
CA ALA A 206 20.13 6.95 -2.50
C ALA A 206 18.93 6.46 -1.67
N LYS A 207 19.19 5.69 -0.60
CA LYS A 207 18.14 5.19 0.30
C LYS A 207 17.43 6.33 1.03
N ARG A 208 18.17 7.37 1.46
CA ARG A 208 17.56 8.58 2.08
C ARG A 208 16.58 9.27 1.14
N LEU A 209 17.01 9.61 -0.08
CA LEU A 209 16.16 10.28 -1.07
C LEU A 209 14.92 9.45 -1.43
N LEU A 210 15.07 8.12 -1.57
CA LEU A 210 13.94 7.23 -1.85
C LEU A 210 13.02 7.02 -0.64
N SER A 211 13.45 7.37 0.58
CA SER A 211 12.62 7.33 1.80
C SER A 211 11.86 8.62 2.06
N GLU A 212 12.10 9.68 1.28
CA GLU A 212 11.46 10.98 1.49
C GLU A 212 9.96 10.94 1.09
N PRO A 213 9.12 11.84 1.65
CA PRO A 213 7.69 11.89 1.36
C PRO A 213 7.34 12.08 -0.13
N ASN A 214 8.25 12.68 -0.89
CA ASN A 214 8.10 12.91 -2.32
C ASN A 214 8.43 11.69 -3.19
N ALA A 215 8.94 10.60 -2.60
CA ALA A 215 9.37 9.38 -3.29
C ALA A 215 8.69 8.12 -2.73
N LEU A 216 8.87 7.81 -1.45
CA LEU A 216 8.46 6.53 -0.86
C LEU A 216 6.97 6.21 -1.07
N PRO A 217 6.01 7.11 -0.82
CA PRO A 217 4.59 6.82 -1.03
C PRO A 217 4.28 6.46 -2.48
N HIS A 218 4.88 7.15 -3.44
CA HIS A 218 4.65 6.89 -4.86
C HIS A 218 5.23 5.55 -5.32
N ILE A 219 6.37 5.12 -4.76
CA ILE A 219 6.94 3.79 -5.01
C ILE A 219 6.06 2.71 -4.39
N VAL A 220 5.60 2.91 -3.15
CA VAL A 220 4.70 1.97 -2.45
C VAL A 220 3.37 1.83 -3.19
N GLN A 221 2.80 2.94 -3.67
CA GLN A 221 1.51 2.94 -4.37
C GLN A 221 1.52 2.11 -5.65
N LEU A 222 2.67 1.89 -6.29
CA LEU A 222 2.79 0.98 -7.44
C LEU A 222 2.31 -0.44 -7.14
N LEU A 223 2.25 -0.86 -5.87
CA LEU A 223 1.66 -2.15 -5.46
C LEU A 223 0.18 -2.27 -5.85
N LEU A 224 -0.54 -1.14 -5.94
CA LEU A 224 -1.93 -1.08 -6.40
C LEU A 224 -2.09 -1.26 -7.91
N THR A 225 -1.00 -1.39 -8.66
CA THR A 225 -1.07 -1.84 -10.05
C THR A 225 -1.39 -3.33 -10.15
N PHE A 226 -1.11 -4.09 -9.09
CA PHE A 226 -1.20 -5.55 -9.03
C PHE A 226 -0.44 -6.28 -10.16
N ASP A 227 0.48 -5.59 -10.84
CA ASP A 227 1.33 -6.15 -11.88
C ASP A 227 2.45 -6.98 -11.23
N PRO A 228 2.56 -8.29 -11.49
CA PRO A 228 3.55 -9.13 -10.82
C PRO A 228 5.00 -8.65 -10.95
N SER A 229 5.36 -8.09 -12.12
CA SER A 229 6.72 -7.60 -12.39
C SER A 229 7.04 -6.35 -11.57
N LEU A 230 6.06 -5.44 -11.44
CA LEU A 230 6.19 -4.24 -10.60
C LEU A 230 6.17 -4.58 -9.12
N VAL A 231 5.23 -5.41 -8.66
CA VAL A 231 5.10 -5.80 -7.25
C VAL A 231 6.39 -6.44 -6.73
N GLU A 232 6.99 -7.35 -7.50
CA GLU A 232 8.24 -8.00 -7.13
C GLU A 232 9.39 -6.99 -6.95
N ARG A 233 9.52 -6.04 -7.89
CA ARG A 233 10.58 -5.02 -7.86
C ARG A 233 10.38 -3.98 -6.78
N VAL A 234 9.15 -3.51 -6.59
CA VAL A 234 8.80 -2.60 -5.49
C VAL A 234 9.15 -3.27 -4.16
N THR A 235 8.76 -4.53 -3.98
CA THR A 235 9.02 -5.26 -2.74
C THR A 235 10.53 -5.51 -2.54
N LYS A 236 11.27 -5.87 -3.59
CA LYS A 236 12.74 -5.99 -3.53
C LYS A 236 13.36 -4.65 -3.12
N LEU A 237 12.95 -3.56 -3.77
CA LEU A 237 13.45 -2.22 -3.47
C LEU A 237 13.14 -1.79 -2.03
N LEU A 238 11.92 -2.05 -1.54
CA LEU A 238 11.51 -1.74 -0.16
C LEU A 238 12.34 -2.52 0.87
N ASN A 239 12.63 -3.80 0.63
CA ASN A 239 13.54 -4.58 1.49
C ASN A 239 14.93 -3.92 1.58
N ILE A 240 15.47 -3.43 0.46
CA ILE A 240 16.79 -2.78 0.42
C ILE A 240 16.75 -1.38 1.08
N ILE A 241 15.72 -0.58 0.81
CA ILE A 241 15.59 0.80 1.33
C ILE A 241 15.39 0.79 2.84
N LEU A 242 14.55 -0.12 3.34
CA LEU A 242 14.14 -0.12 4.74
C LEU A 242 15.08 -0.89 5.67
N GLU A 243 16.07 -1.60 5.11
CA GLU A 243 17.15 -2.22 5.89
C GLU A 243 17.90 -1.18 6.74
N ASP A 244 17.79 -1.32 8.06
CA ASP A 244 18.38 -0.44 9.09
C ASP A 244 18.02 1.05 8.94
N ASN A 245 16.90 1.31 8.27
CA ASN A 245 16.40 2.64 7.99
C ASN A 245 15.63 3.22 9.19
N PRO A 246 16.02 4.40 9.71
CA PRO A 246 15.32 5.05 10.83
C PRO A 246 13.85 5.38 10.56
N GLN A 247 13.43 5.44 9.28
CA GLN A 247 12.04 5.71 8.89
C GLN A 247 11.15 4.46 8.89
N LEU A 248 11.73 3.26 8.99
CA LEU A 248 10.98 1.99 9.00
C LEU A 248 9.81 2.00 10.00
N PRO A 249 9.96 2.47 11.26
CA PRO A 249 8.88 2.43 12.22
C PRO A 249 7.60 3.17 11.78
N ARG A 250 7.68 4.10 10.82
CA ARG A 250 6.56 4.86 10.26
C ARG A 250 6.15 4.39 8.86
N ALA A 251 6.82 3.40 8.28
CA ALA A 251 6.55 2.93 6.92
C ALA A 251 5.09 2.45 6.75
N PHE A 252 4.44 1.99 7.81
CA PHE A 252 3.03 1.59 7.78
C PHE A 252 2.08 2.73 7.33
N SER A 253 2.44 3.98 7.58
CA SER A 253 1.66 5.17 7.17
C SER A 253 1.58 5.37 5.65
N THR A 254 2.39 4.66 4.87
CA THR A 254 2.32 4.71 3.40
C THR A 254 1.22 3.82 2.81
N GLY A 255 0.56 3.00 3.64
CA GLY A 255 -0.40 1.99 3.18
C GLY A 255 0.24 0.70 2.66
N VAL A 256 1.57 0.55 2.75
CA VAL A 256 2.31 -0.61 2.20
C VAL A 256 1.76 -1.97 2.62
N PHE A 257 1.32 -2.12 3.88
CA PHE A 257 0.76 -3.38 4.38
C PHE A 257 -0.61 -3.68 3.78
N PHE A 258 -1.43 -2.65 3.55
CA PHE A 258 -2.72 -2.78 2.89
C PHE A 258 -2.53 -3.22 1.43
N PHE A 259 -1.66 -2.52 0.69
CA PHE A 259 -1.49 -2.77 -0.73
C PHE A 259 -0.85 -4.13 -1.03
N ILE A 260 0.13 -4.54 -0.22
CA ILE A 260 0.79 -5.84 -0.35
C ILE A 260 -0.18 -7.00 -0.07
N LEU A 261 -1.03 -6.89 0.97
CA LEU A 261 -1.95 -7.97 1.34
C LEU A 261 -3.12 -8.12 0.36
N MET A 262 -3.43 -7.08 -0.42
CA MET A 262 -4.37 -7.15 -1.54
C MET A 262 -3.82 -7.88 -2.77
N TYR A 263 -2.51 -8.15 -2.82
CA TYR A 263 -1.90 -8.80 -3.97
C TYR A 263 -2.30 -10.27 -4.08
N THR A 264 -2.84 -10.65 -5.24
CA THR A 264 -3.37 -12.00 -5.49
C THR A 264 -2.41 -12.94 -6.20
N GLY A 265 -1.27 -12.44 -6.72
CA GLY A 265 -0.29 -13.26 -7.44
C GLY A 265 0.46 -14.25 -6.54
N SER A 266 1.20 -15.16 -7.17
CA SER A 266 1.90 -16.27 -6.48
C SER A 266 3.34 -15.94 -6.05
N ASN A 267 3.97 -14.92 -6.64
CA ASN A 267 5.33 -14.48 -6.33
C ASN A 267 5.41 -13.65 -5.03
N ILE A 268 4.88 -14.19 -3.93
CA ILE A 268 4.77 -13.50 -2.64
C ILE A 268 5.98 -13.68 -1.71
N LEU A 269 6.98 -14.48 -2.07
CA LEU A 269 8.14 -14.71 -1.19
C LEU A 269 8.88 -13.40 -0.83
N PRO A 270 9.13 -12.46 -1.76
CA PRO A 270 9.69 -11.15 -1.41
C PRO A 270 8.80 -10.36 -0.44
N ILE A 271 7.47 -10.49 -0.60
CA ILE A 271 6.46 -9.89 0.28
C ILE A 271 6.57 -10.49 1.68
N ALA A 272 6.62 -11.82 1.80
CA ALA A 272 6.75 -12.50 3.08
C ALA A 272 8.05 -12.12 3.80
N LYS A 273 9.16 -11.97 3.07
CA LYS A 273 10.44 -11.46 3.61
C LYS A 273 10.29 -10.03 4.15
N PHE A 274 9.63 -9.16 3.37
CA PHE A 274 9.34 -7.80 3.78
C PHE A 274 8.48 -7.76 5.06
N LEU A 275 7.38 -8.52 5.10
CA LEU A 275 6.49 -8.62 6.26
C LEU A 275 7.27 -9.08 7.48
N LYS A 276 8.02 -10.19 7.39
CA LYS A 276 8.83 -10.72 8.49
C LYS A 276 9.83 -9.70 9.02
N TYR A 277 10.50 -8.95 8.14
CA TYR A 277 11.50 -7.98 8.55
C TYR A 277 10.90 -6.75 9.25
N THR A 278 9.70 -6.33 8.83
CA THR A 278 9.15 -5.01 9.17
C THR A 278 8.05 -5.04 10.22
N HIS A 279 7.24 -6.10 10.30
CA HIS A 279 5.96 -6.04 11.03
C HIS A 279 6.09 -5.87 12.54
N MET A 280 7.24 -6.23 13.15
CA MET A 280 7.54 -6.05 14.58
C MET A 280 8.39 -4.81 14.89
N LYS A 281 8.86 -4.10 13.86
CA LYS A 281 9.74 -2.92 13.99
C LYS A 281 8.97 -1.61 13.78
N GLN A 282 7.66 -1.66 13.96
CA GLN A 282 6.76 -0.53 13.74
C GLN A 282 6.62 0.30 15.01
N SER A 283 6.39 1.59 14.84
CA SER A 283 5.88 2.47 15.91
C SER A 283 4.35 2.45 15.96
N PHE A 284 3.76 1.34 15.50
CA PHE A 284 2.34 1.11 15.47
C PHE A 284 1.86 0.75 16.88
N ARG A 285 0.75 1.35 17.30
CA ARG A 285 0.07 1.05 18.56
C ARG A 285 -1.44 1.13 18.29
N PRO A 286 -2.15 0.00 18.16
CA PRO A 286 -3.59 -0.01 18.22
C PRO A 286 -4.02 0.28 19.68
N ASP A 287 -5.26 0.71 19.88
CA ASP A 287 -5.82 0.89 21.22
C ASP A 287 -5.69 -0.39 22.08
N GLU A 288 -5.52 -0.19 23.40
CA GLU A 288 -5.03 -1.14 24.42
C GLU A 288 -5.89 -2.41 24.64
N GLN A 289 -6.93 -2.66 23.86
CA GLN A 289 -7.88 -3.78 24.06
C GLN A 289 -7.56 -5.07 23.30
N GLN A 290 -6.42 -5.16 22.59
CA GLN A 290 -6.01 -6.39 21.92
C GLN A 290 -5.27 -7.38 22.85
N SER A 291 -5.50 -8.67 22.64
CA SER A 291 -5.19 -9.80 23.53
C SER A 291 -3.71 -10.11 23.75
N SER A 292 -2.79 -9.73 22.84
CA SER A 292 -1.36 -10.09 22.94
C SER A 292 -0.38 -9.02 22.45
N ASP A 293 0.86 -9.05 22.95
CA ASP A 293 1.93 -8.06 22.64
C ASP A 293 2.25 -8.01 21.13
N ILE A 294 2.21 -9.17 20.46
CA ILE A 294 2.49 -9.25 19.02
C ILE A 294 1.42 -8.51 18.20
N MET A 295 0.15 -8.63 18.59
CA MET A 295 -0.98 -7.97 17.93
C MET A 295 -0.95 -6.45 18.16
N GLN A 296 -0.54 -6.02 19.36
CA GLN A 296 -0.40 -4.60 19.69
C GLN A 296 0.78 -3.92 18.98
N ARG A 297 1.81 -4.66 18.61
CA ARG A 297 3.02 -4.06 17.99
C ARG A 297 3.03 -4.14 16.47
N SER A 298 2.15 -4.96 15.90
CA SER A 298 2.12 -5.24 14.47
C SER A 298 0.81 -4.79 13.82
N ILE A 299 0.92 -3.96 12.77
CA ILE A 299 -0.24 -3.62 11.93
C ILE A 299 -0.91 -4.86 11.31
N LEU A 300 -0.16 -5.95 11.16
CA LEU A 300 -0.73 -7.22 10.70
C LEU A 300 -1.78 -7.76 11.67
N GLY A 301 -1.74 -7.40 12.96
CA GLY A 301 -2.77 -7.79 13.91
C GLY A 301 -4.14 -7.16 13.68
N GLN A 302 -4.22 -6.08 12.88
CA GLN A 302 -5.53 -5.57 12.43
C GLN A 302 -6.06 -6.34 11.20
N LEU A 303 -5.18 -7.01 10.46
CA LEU A 303 -5.46 -7.49 9.11
C LEU A 303 -5.49 -9.00 8.98
N LEU A 304 -4.78 -9.72 9.84
CA LEU A 304 -4.61 -11.17 9.82
C LEU A 304 -5.01 -11.77 11.17
N PRO A 305 -5.42 -13.05 11.21
CA PRO A 305 -5.58 -13.77 12.46
C PRO A 305 -4.27 -13.80 13.25
N GLU A 306 -4.37 -13.78 14.58
CA GLU A 306 -3.21 -13.83 15.47
C GLU A 306 -2.31 -15.04 15.15
N ALA A 307 -2.90 -16.19 14.86
CA ALA A 307 -2.19 -17.38 14.42
C ALA A 307 -1.27 -17.12 13.22
N MET A 308 -1.73 -16.38 12.21
CA MET A 308 -0.93 -16.08 11.01
C MET A 308 0.23 -15.11 11.31
N VAL A 309 0.02 -14.15 12.22
CA VAL A 309 1.07 -13.23 12.66
C VAL A 309 2.14 -13.98 13.46
N CYS A 310 1.72 -14.86 14.38
CA CYS A 310 2.61 -15.75 15.13
C CYS A 310 3.32 -16.76 14.21
N PHE A 311 2.63 -17.27 13.19
CA PHE A 311 3.18 -18.22 12.23
C PHE A 311 4.31 -17.59 11.43
N LEU A 312 4.13 -16.34 10.96
CA LEU A 312 5.19 -15.56 10.32
C LEU A 312 6.40 -15.42 11.24
N GLU A 313 6.17 -15.13 12.54
CA GLU A 313 7.25 -14.93 13.50
C GLU A 313 8.04 -16.23 13.74
N ASN A 314 7.34 -17.34 13.95
CA ASN A 314 7.92 -18.62 14.38
C ASN A 314 8.50 -19.47 13.25
N HIS A 315 7.89 -19.44 12.06
CA HIS A 315 8.24 -20.33 10.94
C HIS A 315 8.96 -19.61 9.80
N GLY A 316 9.00 -18.28 9.81
CA GLY A 316 9.70 -17.46 8.83
C GLY A 316 8.97 -17.30 7.50
N SER A 317 9.58 -16.53 6.59
CA SER A 317 8.91 -16.04 5.37
C SER A 317 8.58 -17.14 4.36
N VAL A 318 9.38 -18.20 4.27
CA VAL A 318 9.19 -19.28 3.27
C VAL A 318 7.93 -20.09 3.59
N LYS A 319 7.86 -20.65 4.81
CA LYS A 319 6.67 -21.38 5.26
C LYS A 319 5.45 -20.48 5.29
N PHE A 320 5.58 -19.23 5.73
CA PHE A 320 4.46 -18.28 5.67
C PHE A 320 3.95 -18.09 4.24
N SER A 321 4.82 -18.00 3.22
CA SER A 321 4.35 -17.87 1.84
C SER A 321 3.59 -19.10 1.33
N GLU A 322 4.01 -20.29 1.71
CA GLU A 322 3.28 -21.52 1.40
C GLU A 322 1.93 -21.54 2.11
N THR A 323 1.91 -21.17 3.40
CA THR A 323 0.68 -21.11 4.21
C THR A 323 -0.30 -20.07 3.71
N PHE A 324 0.17 -18.88 3.35
CA PHE A 324 -0.68 -17.77 2.94
C PHE A 324 -1.40 -18.01 1.60
N LEU A 325 -0.81 -18.80 0.69
CA LEU A 325 -1.40 -19.17 -0.61
C LEU A 325 -2.19 -20.48 -0.59
N GLY A 326 -2.01 -21.32 0.42
CA GLY A 326 -2.67 -22.62 0.50
C GLY A 326 -3.88 -22.64 1.41
N GLU A 327 -4.33 -23.86 1.68
CA GLU A 327 -5.50 -24.19 2.48
C GLU A 327 -5.02 -24.96 3.71
N PHE A 328 -5.16 -24.37 4.90
CA PHE A 328 -4.64 -24.90 6.14
C PHE A 328 -5.76 -24.94 7.18
N ASP A 329 -5.91 -26.11 7.77
CA ASP A 329 -6.91 -26.39 8.79
C ASP A 329 -6.32 -27.38 9.80
N ASN A 330 -5.52 -26.84 10.73
CA ASN A 330 -4.78 -27.61 11.72
C ASN A 330 -4.59 -26.81 13.03
N PRO A 331 -4.12 -27.44 14.12
CA PRO A 331 -3.98 -26.76 15.41
C PRO A 331 -3.09 -25.51 15.42
N GLU A 332 -2.14 -25.33 14.50
CA GLU A 332 -1.27 -24.12 14.46
C GLU A 332 -1.79 -23.05 13.48
N ALA A 333 -2.56 -23.43 12.46
CA ALA A 333 -3.01 -22.51 11.41
C ALA A 333 -4.35 -22.95 10.81
N ILE A 334 -5.32 -22.05 10.91
CA ILE A 334 -6.60 -22.08 10.21
C ILE A 334 -6.55 -20.87 9.26
N TRP A 335 -6.34 -21.13 7.99
CA TRP A 335 -6.25 -20.12 6.93
C TRP A 335 -6.63 -20.73 5.59
N ASN A 336 -7.57 -20.10 4.90
CA ASN A 336 -8.11 -20.59 3.63
C ASN A 336 -8.33 -19.45 2.64
N GLY A 337 -8.63 -19.80 1.39
CA GLY A 337 -8.90 -18.85 0.32
C GLY A 337 -10.09 -17.93 0.61
N GLU A 338 -11.05 -18.34 1.43
CA GLU A 338 -12.18 -17.51 1.85
C GLU A 338 -11.75 -16.43 2.84
N MET A 339 -10.98 -16.78 3.86
CA MET A 339 -10.39 -15.82 4.82
C MET A 339 -9.47 -14.83 4.09
N ARG A 340 -8.64 -15.31 3.15
CA ARG A 340 -7.82 -14.44 2.32
C ARG A 340 -8.68 -13.47 1.50
N ARG A 341 -9.74 -13.95 0.86
CA ARG A 341 -10.67 -13.12 0.08
C ARG A 341 -11.35 -12.05 0.95
N MET A 342 -11.85 -12.45 2.12
CA MET A 342 -12.47 -11.54 3.09
C MET A 342 -11.50 -10.43 3.50
N MET A 343 -10.25 -10.78 3.83
CA MET A 343 -9.23 -9.78 4.16
C MET A 343 -9.05 -8.78 3.00
N ILE A 344 -8.91 -9.27 1.77
CA ILE A 344 -8.72 -8.43 0.57
C ILE A 344 -9.92 -7.50 0.38
N GLU A 345 -11.15 -8.01 0.48
CA GLU A 345 -12.40 -7.24 0.35
C GLU A 345 -12.48 -6.13 1.40
N LYS A 346 -12.13 -6.42 2.66
CA LYS A 346 -12.14 -5.44 3.74
C LYS A 346 -11.08 -4.35 3.56
N ILE A 347 -9.88 -4.71 3.11
CA ILE A 347 -8.86 -3.72 2.77
C ILE A 347 -9.29 -2.89 1.55
N ALA A 348 -9.84 -3.52 0.51
CA ALA A 348 -10.34 -2.84 -0.69
C ALA A 348 -11.42 -1.80 -0.34
N ALA A 349 -12.39 -2.18 0.50
CA ALA A 349 -13.41 -1.27 1.00
C ALA A 349 -12.81 -0.12 1.82
N HIS A 350 -11.79 -0.38 2.64
CA HIS A 350 -11.09 0.64 3.42
C HIS A 350 -10.39 1.68 2.53
N ILE A 351 -9.77 1.26 1.42
CA ILE A 351 -9.03 2.16 0.50
C ILE A 351 -9.86 2.62 -0.72
N ALA A 352 -11.15 2.31 -0.78
CA ALA A 352 -12.01 2.52 -1.95
C ALA A 352 -12.08 3.98 -2.43
N ASP A 353 -11.94 4.96 -1.52
CA ASP A 353 -11.93 6.39 -1.89
C ASP A 353 -10.57 6.82 -2.49
N PHE A 354 -9.50 6.06 -2.28
CA PHE A 354 -8.16 6.45 -2.71
C PHE A 354 -7.82 5.92 -4.11
N THR A 355 -8.20 4.69 -4.45
CA THR A 355 -7.81 4.08 -5.73
C THR A 355 -8.33 4.85 -6.96
N PRO A 356 -9.55 5.42 -6.99
CA PRO A 356 -10.00 6.23 -8.14
C PRO A 356 -9.28 7.58 -8.21
N ARG A 357 -8.99 8.20 -7.06
CA ARG A 357 -8.21 9.45 -6.97
C ARG A 357 -6.80 9.27 -7.54
N LEU A 358 -6.18 8.12 -7.27
CA LEU A 358 -4.85 7.79 -7.79
C LEU A 358 -4.83 7.62 -9.32
N GLN A 359 -5.94 7.17 -9.92
CA GLN A 359 -6.08 7.07 -11.38
C GLN A 359 -6.26 8.46 -12.00
N SER A 360 -7.06 9.33 -11.37
CA SER A 360 -7.22 10.72 -11.82
C SER A 360 -5.94 11.56 -11.63
N ASN A 361 -5.21 11.38 -10.51
CA ASN A 361 -3.97 12.06 -10.19
C ASN A 361 -2.91 11.05 -9.71
N THR A 362 -1.95 10.71 -10.57
CA THR A 362 -0.91 9.72 -10.26
C THR A 362 0.05 10.15 -9.15
N ARG A 363 0.01 11.43 -8.75
CA ARG A 363 0.76 12.01 -7.63
C ARG A 363 -0.09 12.17 -6.37
N ALA A 364 -1.35 11.73 -6.36
CA ALA A 364 -2.13 11.65 -5.13
C ALA A 364 -1.43 10.71 -4.12
N THR A 365 -1.34 11.13 -2.87
CA THR A 365 -0.72 10.34 -1.79
C THR A 365 -1.78 9.71 -0.91
N TYR A 366 -1.60 8.42 -0.60
CA TYR A 366 -2.46 7.75 0.37
C TYR A 366 -2.30 8.40 1.74
N GLN A 367 -3.43 8.72 2.37
CA GLN A 367 -3.46 9.21 3.75
C GLN A 367 -3.84 8.06 4.65
N TYR A 368 -2.89 7.66 5.51
CA TYR A 368 -3.12 6.56 6.44
C TYR A 368 -4.33 6.81 7.33
N CYS A 369 -5.17 5.80 7.43
CA CYS A 369 -6.23 5.70 8.39
C CYS A 369 -6.14 4.31 9.04
N ALA A 370 -6.32 4.24 10.36
CA ALA A 370 -6.32 2.96 11.05
C ALA A 370 -7.55 2.15 10.62
N MET A 371 -7.32 0.89 10.27
CA MET A 371 -8.37 -0.05 9.88
C MET A 371 -8.86 -0.79 11.13
N PRO A 372 -10.18 -0.96 11.31
CA PRO A 372 -10.71 -1.85 12.34
C PRO A 372 -10.18 -3.29 12.16
N VAL A 373 -10.10 -4.04 13.25
CA VAL A 373 -9.65 -5.45 13.22
C VAL A 373 -10.59 -6.27 12.34
N VAL A 374 -10.02 -7.02 11.39
CA VAL A 374 -10.77 -7.98 10.57
C VAL A 374 -11.16 -9.19 11.44
N ARG A 375 -12.46 -9.44 11.57
CA ARG A 375 -13.01 -10.61 12.26
C ARG A 375 -13.34 -11.69 11.24
N TYR A 376 -12.90 -12.91 11.50
CA TYR A 376 -13.08 -14.06 10.61
C TYR A 376 -14.12 -15.01 11.19
N LYS A 377 -15.17 -15.30 10.42
CA LYS A 377 -16.25 -16.20 10.83
C LYS A 377 -15.76 -17.60 11.15
N GLN A 378 -14.75 -18.06 10.40
CA GLN A 378 -14.13 -19.36 10.55
C GLN A 378 -13.48 -19.56 11.93
N LEU A 379 -13.24 -18.48 12.68
CA LEU A 379 -12.57 -18.49 13.97
C LEU A 379 -13.50 -18.11 15.13
N GLU A 380 -14.81 -17.96 14.92
CA GLU A 380 -15.74 -17.50 15.97
C GLU A 380 -15.84 -18.49 17.14
N ASP A 381 -15.77 -19.79 16.85
CA ASP A 381 -15.80 -20.87 17.85
C ASP A 381 -14.39 -21.34 18.27
N GLU A 382 -13.36 -20.60 17.89
CA GLU A 382 -11.97 -20.97 18.15
C GLU A 382 -11.34 -20.08 19.22
N LEU A 383 -10.74 -20.71 20.22
CA LEU A 383 -9.90 -20.02 21.20
C LEU A 383 -8.44 -20.20 20.80
N PHE A 384 -7.81 -19.12 20.36
CA PHE A 384 -6.38 -19.11 20.05
C PHE A 384 -5.58 -18.82 21.32
N CYS A 385 -4.70 -19.74 21.70
CA CYS A 385 -3.88 -19.64 22.90
C CYS A 385 -2.43 -20.02 22.59
N ASN A 386 -1.49 -19.15 22.98
CA ASN A 386 -0.07 -19.24 22.65
C ASN A 386 0.18 -19.28 21.13
N ILE A 387 0.24 -20.47 20.53
CA ILE A 387 0.39 -20.69 19.08
C ILE A 387 -0.60 -21.72 18.53
N TYR A 388 -1.60 -22.10 19.33
CA TYR A 388 -2.53 -23.18 18.98
C TYR A 388 -3.99 -22.76 19.10
N TYR A 389 -4.80 -23.26 18.18
CA TYR A 389 -6.25 -23.28 18.26
C TYR A 389 -6.69 -24.44 19.17
N LEU A 390 -7.27 -24.13 20.32
CA LEU A 390 -7.50 -25.15 21.37
C LEU A 390 -8.52 -26.21 20.95
N ARG A 391 -9.59 -25.83 20.24
CA ARG A 391 -10.58 -26.80 19.77
C ARG A 391 -9.94 -27.80 18.80
N HIS A 392 -9.10 -27.33 17.89
CA HIS A 392 -8.34 -28.20 16.99
C HIS A 392 -7.30 -29.04 17.72
N LEU A 393 -6.60 -28.47 18.70
CA LEU A 393 -5.63 -29.21 19.51
C LEU A 393 -6.29 -30.33 20.33
N CYS A 394 -7.54 -30.12 20.77
CA CYS A 394 -8.33 -31.12 21.49
C CYS A 394 -8.98 -32.19 20.59
N ASP A 395 -9.00 -32.01 19.26
CA ASP A 395 -9.52 -33.01 18.33
C ASP A 395 -8.48 -34.11 18.08
N THR A 396 -8.38 -35.04 19.03
CA THR A 396 -7.45 -36.18 18.97
C THR A 396 -7.82 -37.21 17.90
N LEU A 397 -9.03 -37.14 17.32
CA LEU A 397 -9.44 -38.03 16.23
C LEU A 397 -8.86 -37.54 14.90
N ARG A 398 -8.93 -36.23 14.65
CA ARG A 398 -8.42 -35.63 13.42
C ARG A 398 -6.91 -35.36 13.48
N PHE A 399 -6.40 -35.02 14.67
CA PHE A 399 -4.98 -34.69 14.89
C PHE A 399 -4.37 -35.53 16.03
N PRO A 400 -4.19 -36.84 15.83
CA PRO A 400 -3.58 -37.69 16.85
C PRO A 400 -2.13 -37.26 17.11
N ASP A 401 -1.76 -37.19 18.39
CA ASP A 401 -0.40 -36.90 18.87
C ASP A 401 0.24 -35.62 18.28
N TRP A 402 -0.54 -34.54 18.10
CA TRP A 402 -0.03 -33.28 17.57
C TRP A 402 1.14 -32.73 18.43
N PRO A 403 2.30 -32.40 17.82
CA PRO A 403 3.50 -32.04 18.58
C PRO A 403 3.36 -30.68 19.27
N ILE A 404 3.50 -30.68 20.59
CA ILE A 404 3.50 -29.46 21.42
C ILE A 404 4.94 -28.97 21.61
N LYS A 405 5.30 -27.84 20.99
CA LYS A 405 6.66 -27.30 21.01
C LYS A 405 7.11 -26.82 22.39
N LYS A 406 6.21 -26.14 23.13
CA LYS A 406 6.51 -25.55 24.45
C LYS A 406 5.41 -25.90 25.47
N PRO A 407 5.40 -27.13 26.02
CA PRO A 407 4.30 -27.62 26.85
C PRO A 407 4.01 -26.77 28.09
N VAL A 408 5.05 -26.33 28.81
CA VAL A 408 4.91 -25.54 30.04
C VAL A 408 4.34 -24.15 29.76
N ALA A 409 4.80 -23.50 28.69
CA ALA A 409 4.31 -22.18 28.29
C ALA A 409 2.85 -22.25 27.84
N LEU A 410 2.51 -23.26 27.03
CA LEU A 410 1.14 -23.49 26.59
C LEU A 410 0.20 -23.74 27.78
N LEU A 411 0.57 -24.62 28.72
CA LEU A 411 -0.27 -24.90 29.88
C LEU A 411 -0.52 -23.64 30.72
N LYS A 412 0.51 -22.81 30.91
CA LYS A 412 0.37 -21.53 31.63
C LYS A 412 -0.63 -20.60 30.92
N ASP A 413 -0.47 -20.40 29.61
CA ASP A 413 -1.33 -19.50 28.85
C ASP A 413 -2.79 -20.01 28.80
N VAL A 414 -2.98 -21.34 28.70
CA VAL A 414 -4.31 -21.97 28.76
C VAL A 414 -4.97 -21.76 30.12
N LEU A 415 -4.21 -21.88 31.22
CA LEU A 415 -4.73 -21.62 32.57
C LEU A 415 -5.13 -20.14 32.74
N GLU A 416 -4.35 -19.21 32.18
CA GLU A 416 -4.68 -17.78 32.20
C GLU A 416 -5.94 -17.48 31.39
N GLU A 417 -6.08 -18.05 30.19
CA GLU A 417 -7.25 -17.85 29.34
C GLU A 417 -8.51 -18.49 29.92
N TRP A 418 -8.38 -19.70 30.50
CA TRP A 418 -9.48 -20.34 31.23
C TRP A 418 -9.98 -19.46 32.37
N LYS A 419 -9.08 -18.83 33.14
CA LYS A 419 -9.46 -17.90 34.20
C LYS A 419 -10.26 -16.71 33.66
N LYS A 420 -9.84 -16.12 32.54
CA LYS A 420 -10.55 -15.00 31.90
C LYS A 420 -11.95 -15.39 31.43
N GLU A 421 -12.11 -16.57 30.84
CA GLU A 421 -13.41 -17.05 30.37
C GLU A 421 -14.35 -17.37 31.53
N VAL A 422 -13.83 -17.91 32.64
CA VAL A 422 -14.62 -18.14 33.88
C VAL A 422 -15.09 -16.81 34.50
N ASP A 423 -14.26 -15.77 34.46
CA ASP A 423 -14.54 -14.46 35.06
C ASP A 423 -15.29 -13.48 34.12
N LYS A 424 -15.71 -13.94 32.93
CA LYS A 424 -16.24 -13.10 31.84
C LYS A 424 -17.62 -12.50 32.18
N LYS A 425 -17.72 -11.17 32.07
CA LYS A 425 -18.98 -10.41 32.25
C LYS A 425 -19.63 -10.06 30.91
N PRO A 426 -20.97 -9.88 30.85
CA PRO A 426 -21.65 -9.46 29.62
C PRO A 426 -21.20 -8.07 29.15
N PRO A 427 -21.21 -7.79 27.83
CA PRO A 427 -20.74 -6.52 27.26
C PRO A 427 -21.61 -5.33 27.69
N GLU A 428 -20.99 -4.18 27.95
CA GLU A 428 -21.65 -2.97 28.49
C GLU A 428 -22.38 -2.11 27.45
N MET A 429 -22.00 -2.20 26.16
CA MET A 429 -22.49 -1.30 25.11
C MET A 429 -23.32 -2.02 24.05
N SER A 430 -24.49 -1.45 23.71
CA SER A 430 -25.39 -1.98 22.70
C SER A 430 -25.08 -1.46 21.29
N VAL A 431 -25.59 -2.16 20.29
CA VAL A 431 -25.51 -1.82 18.86
C VAL A 431 -26.17 -0.48 18.55
N ASP A 432 -27.17 -0.07 19.32
CA ASP A 432 -27.86 1.21 19.11
C ASP A 432 -27.02 2.39 19.59
N GLN A 433 -26.37 2.24 20.74
CA GLN A 433 -25.44 3.25 21.29
C GLN A 433 -24.25 3.51 20.34
N ALA A 434 -23.89 2.48 19.59
CA ALA A 434 -22.91 2.56 18.54
C ALA A 434 -23.36 3.46 17.36
N TYR A 435 -24.62 3.38 16.93
CA TYR A 435 -25.09 4.14 15.76
C TYR A 435 -25.17 5.61 16.12
N ASP A 436 -25.67 5.91 17.32
CA ASP A 436 -25.78 7.26 17.86
C ASP A 436 -24.42 7.98 17.88
N ALA A 437 -23.38 7.27 18.29
CA ALA A 437 -22.04 7.81 18.38
C ALA A 437 -21.35 8.00 17.01
N LEU A 438 -21.74 7.25 15.97
CA LEU A 438 -21.40 7.57 14.57
C LEU A 438 -22.30 8.66 13.96
N GLY A 439 -23.32 9.13 14.69
CA GLY A 439 -24.32 10.09 14.19
C GLY A 439 -25.30 9.48 13.17
N LEU A 440 -25.51 8.17 13.24
CA LEU A 440 -26.42 7.41 12.38
C LEU A 440 -27.72 7.11 13.14
N LYS A 441 -28.86 7.09 12.43
CA LYS A 441 -30.17 6.77 13.04
C LYS A 441 -30.30 5.27 13.30
N THR A 442 -30.81 4.86 14.45
CA THR A 442 -31.17 3.46 14.71
C THR A 442 -32.36 3.03 13.83
N GLY A 443 -32.29 1.84 13.24
CA GLY A 443 -33.31 1.36 12.30
C GLY A 443 -33.26 -0.16 12.09
N VAL A 444 -34.42 -0.77 11.85
CA VAL A 444 -34.56 -2.21 11.60
C VAL A 444 -33.86 -2.55 10.29
N GLY A 445 -32.79 -3.36 10.37
CA GLY A 445 -31.98 -3.77 9.21
C GLY A 445 -30.59 -3.14 9.12
N GLY A 446 -30.23 -2.21 10.02
CA GLY A 446 -28.90 -1.58 10.04
C GLY A 446 -28.64 -0.60 8.89
N HIS A 447 -27.39 -0.17 8.72
CA HIS A 447 -26.95 0.73 7.63
C HIS A 447 -26.04 -0.02 6.66
N GLU A 448 -26.08 0.38 5.39
CA GLU A 448 -25.10 -0.09 4.39
C GLU A 448 -23.66 0.25 4.79
N GLU A 449 -22.73 -0.65 4.48
CA GLU A 449 -21.32 -0.54 4.87
C GLU A 449 -20.68 0.79 4.43
N ASN A 450 -21.03 1.29 3.25
CA ASN A 450 -20.54 2.56 2.72
C ASN A 450 -20.98 3.78 3.56
N VAL A 451 -22.17 3.76 4.15
CA VAL A 451 -22.70 4.84 4.99
C VAL A 451 -21.96 4.89 6.31
N VAL A 452 -21.77 3.72 6.95
CA VAL A 452 -21.02 3.58 8.20
C VAL A 452 -19.56 3.99 8.00
N ARG A 453 -18.94 3.55 6.90
CA ARG A 453 -17.57 3.91 6.52
C ARG A 453 -17.38 5.42 6.40
N LYS A 454 -18.26 6.13 5.66
CA LYS A 454 -18.18 7.59 5.49
C LYS A 454 -18.33 8.34 6.82
N ALA A 455 -19.25 7.89 7.68
CA ALA A 455 -19.43 8.48 9.01
C ALA A 455 -18.17 8.33 9.87
N TYR A 456 -17.55 7.14 9.84
CA TYR A 456 -16.28 6.89 10.53
C TYR A 456 -15.14 7.77 10.02
N PHE A 457 -14.91 7.85 8.70
CA PHE A 457 -13.84 8.68 8.15
C PHE A 457 -14.00 10.15 8.54
N LYS A 458 -15.23 10.66 8.55
CA LYS A 458 -15.53 12.02 9.00
C LYS A 458 -15.17 12.23 10.48
N LEU A 459 -15.46 11.23 11.32
CA LEU A 459 -15.15 11.27 12.74
C LEU A 459 -13.65 11.14 13.01
N ALA A 460 -12.98 10.21 12.32
CA ALA A 460 -11.53 9.99 12.42
C ALA A 460 -10.73 11.23 11.95
N GLN A 461 -11.20 11.92 10.90
CA GLN A 461 -10.62 13.20 10.47
C GLN A 461 -10.80 14.31 11.51
N LYS A 462 -11.95 14.35 12.19
CA LYS A 462 -12.26 15.35 13.23
C LYS A 462 -11.36 15.20 14.48
N TYR A 463 -11.04 13.97 14.85
CA TYR A 463 -10.26 13.66 16.05
C TYR A 463 -8.82 13.19 15.75
N HIS A 464 -8.30 13.49 14.55
CA HIS A 464 -6.95 13.11 14.17
C HIS A 464 -5.90 13.79 15.08
N PRO A 465 -5.02 13.05 15.76
CA PRO A 465 -4.15 13.57 16.82
C PRO A 465 -3.16 14.64 16.34
N ASP A 466 -2.75 14.61 15.07
CA ASP A 466 -1.87 15.63 14.49
C ASP A 466 -2.59 16.92 14.05
N LYS A 467 -3.93 16.89 13.89
CA LYS A 467 -4.71 18.05 13.42
C LYS A 467 -5.46 18.77 14.54
N ASN A 468 -5.58 18.17 15.73
CA ASN A 468 -6.35 18.71 16.83
C ASN A 468 -5.71 18.40 18.20
N PRO A 469 -4.82 19.29 18.71
CA PRO A 469 -4.11 19.07 19.98
C PRO A 469 -5.03 18.95 21.20
N ASP A 470 -6.15 19.69 21.19
CA ASP A 470 -7.16 19.72 22.27
C ASP A 470 -8.17 18.57 22.20
N GLY A 471 -8.21 17.82 21.09
CA GLY A 471 -9.11 16.66 20.91
C GLY A 471 -8.77 15.47 21.80
N ARG A 472 -7.63 15.49 22.50
CA ARG A 472 -7.21 14.47 23.47
C ARG A 472 -8.09 14.40 24.72
N VAL A 473 -8.77 15.50 25.06
CA VAL A 473 -9.28 15.71 26.44
C VAL A 473 -10.71 15.16 26.64
N SER A 474 -11.41 14.73 25.59
CA SER A 474 -12.79 14.24 25.78
C SER A 474 -13.22 13.02 24.98
N HIS A 475 -12.57 12.64 23.87
CA HIS A 475 -13.00 11.48 23.09
C HIS A 475 -11.82 10.84 22.36
N THR A 476 -11.40 9.66 22.82
CA THR A 476 -10.44 8.85 22.07
C THR A 476 -11.15 8.21 20.86
N PRO A 477 -10.48 8.06 19.71
CA PRO A 477 -11.01 7.28 18.59
C PRO A 477 -11.46 5.86 19.00
N SER A 478 -10.89 5.31 20.08
CA SER A 478 -11.27 4.04 20.72
C SER A 478 -12.73 3.94 21.13
N GLN A 479 -13.39 5.04 21.50
CA GLN A 479 -14.80 4.98 21.93
C GLN A 479 -15.73 4.61 20.77
N TYR A 480 -15.31 4.83 19.52
CA TYR A 480 -16.09 4.62 18.30
C TYR A 480 -15.66 3.39 17.47
N ILE A 481 -14.73 2.59 17.99
CA ILE A 481 -14.32 1.30 17.41
C ILE A 481 -15.21 0.13 17.86
N PRO A 482 -15.63 0.00 19.14
CA PRO A 482 -16.58 -1.05 19.52
C PRO A 482 -17.92 -0.84 18.81
N ILE A 483 -18.16 0.38 18.36
CA ILE A 483 -19.27 0.79 17.53
C ILE A 483 -19.25 0.14 16.15
N PHE A 484 -18.10 0.15 15.47
CA PHE A 484 -17.93 -0.57 14.21
C PHE A 484 -17.79 -2.08 14.41
N SER A 485 -17.19 -2.53 15.52
CA SER A 485 -17.15 -3.93 15.93
C SER A 485 -18.55 -4.51 16.10
N LEU A 486 -19.47 -3.73 16.69
CA LEU A 486 -20.89 -4.06 16.80
C LEU A 486 -21.56 -4.04 15.42
N PHE A 487 -21.29 -3.08 14.53
CA PHE A 487 -21.94 -3.08 13.21
C PHE A 487 -21.49 -4.18 12.27
N TYR A 488 -20.23 -4.58 12.36
CA TYR A 488 -19.72 -5.71 11.60
C TYR A 488 -20.17 -7.07 12.16
N SER A 489 -20.38 -7.19 13.49
CA SER A 489 -20.91 -8.42 14.09
C SER A 489 -22.44 -8.54 13.98
N THR A 490 -23.18 -7.43 14.06
CA THR A 490 -24.65 -7.47 14.23
C THR A 490 -25.42 -7.54 12.92
N ILE A 491 -24.89 -7.01 11.80
CA ILE A 491 -25.56 -7.14 10.50
C ILE A 491 -25.56 -8.60 10.01
N PHE A 492 -24.59 -9.42 10.43
CA PHE A 492 -24.60 -10.86 10.15
C PHE A 492 -25.35 -11.72 11.18
N SER A 493 -25.51 -11.25 12.42
CA SER A 493 -26.29 -11.97 13.45
C SER A 493 -27.80 -11.77 13.30
N LEU A 494 -28.26 -10.57 12.92
CA LEU A 494 -29.70 -10.29 12.78
C LEU A 494 -30.37 -11.00 11.59
N ALA A 495 -29.60 -11.40 10.57
CA ALA A 495 -30.11 -12.23 9.47
C ALA A 495 -30.37 -13.69 9.89
N GLN A 496 -29.79 -14.16 10.99
CA GLN A 496 -29.95 -15.54 11.49
C GLN A 496 -31.01 -15.66 12.60
N ILE A 497 -31.33 -14.58 13.30
CA ILE A 497 -32.44 -14.58 14.28
C ILE A 497 -33.81 -14.50 13.57
N ALA A 498 -33.86 -14.02 12.32
CA ALA A 498 -35.08 -14.02 11.51
C ALA A 498 -35.38 -15.38 10.82
N SER A 499 -34.46 -16.36 10.84
CA SER A 499 -34.66 -17.67 10.20
C SER A 499 -34.90 -18.83 11.17
N LEU A 500 -34.91 -18.59 12.48
CA LEU A 500 -35.30 -19.57 13.49
C LEU A 500 -36.65 -19.19 14.10
N GLY A 501 -37.68 -19.21 13.26
CA GLY A 501 -39.05 -19.34 13.72
C GLY A 501 -39.32 -20.79 14.12
N ILE A 502 -39.09 -21.14 15.39
CA ILE A 502 -39.79 -22.26 16.02
C ILE A 502 -40.23 -21.83 17.42
N SER A 503 -41.54 -21.66 17.53
CA SER A 503 -42.33 -21.49 18.73
C SER A 503 -42.45 -22.80 19.52
N HIS A 504 -42.32 -22.68 20.85
CA HIS A 504 -42.62 -23.64 21.92
C HIS A 504 -41.74 -24.90 22.05
#